data_AF-A0A359M2V1-F1
#
_entry.id   AF-A0A359M2V1-F1
#
_cell.length_a   1.000
_cell.length_b   1.000
_cell.length_c   1.000
_cell.angle_alpha   90.00
_cell.angle_beta   90.00
_cell.angle_gamma   90.00
#
_symmetry.space_group_name_H-M   'P 1'
#
loop_
_entity.id
_entity.type
_entity.pdbx_description
1 polymer ?
#
loop_
_entity_poly.entity_id
_entity_poly.type
_entity_poly.pdbx_seq_one_letter_code
_entity_poly.pdbx_strand_id
1 'polypeptide(L)'
;MSRATVEPTKQRFGRFAYGRKDEEYIVDFLNVTKRALSEEYYRIFNYHYLLGADWRLCCRRLGLDRGTFFHMVYRMEAQLGRVYRELQPYALYPLDEYFSGTLKGSKAFPAGGARIVPIGPPPKVVNPDKVEKSSRRYPVRKAA
;
A
#
# COMPACT_ATOMS: atom_id res chain seq x y z
N MET A 1 13.91 8.41 -0.91
CA MET A 1 13.34 7.31 -1.70
C MET A 1 12.89 6.24 -0.71
N SER A 2 11.61 5.90 -0.68
CA SER A 2 11.09 4.95 0.32
C SER A 2 11.45 3.51 -0.04
N ARG A 3 11.38 2.61 0.95
CA ARG A 3 11.75 1.20 0.78
C ARG A 3 10.63 0.45 0.08
N ALA A 4 10.96 -0.30 -0.97
CA ALA A 4 10.02 -1.24 -1.57
C ALA A 4 9.71 -2.38 -0.59
N THR A 5 8.43 -2.62 -0.31
CA THR A 5 7.95 -3.71 0.53
C THR A 5 7.23 -4.75 -0.31
N VAL A 6 7.29 -5.99 0.15
CA VAL A 6 6.67 -7.14 -0.52
C VAL A 6 5.46 -7.55 0.30
N GLU A 7 4.27 -7.44 -0.28
CA GLU A 7 3.03 -7.76 0.40
C GLU A 7 2.33 -8.96 -0.26
N PRO A 8 1.78 -9.90 0.54
CA PRO A 8 1.03 -11.01 0.01
C PRO A 8 -0.31 -10.52 -0.54
N THR A 9 -0.52 -10.68 -1.84
CA THR A 9 -1.77 -10.29 -2.50
C THR A 9 -2.83 -11.38 -2.32
N LYS A 10 -4.10 -11.00 -2.15
CA LYS A 10 -5.24 -11.93 -2.03
C LYS A 10 -5.56 -12.73 -3.32
N GLN A 11 -4.74 -12.60 -4.37
CA GLN A 11 -5.02 -13.20 -5.68
C GLN A 11 -4.57 -14.67 -5.78
N ARG A 12 -5.30 -15.43 -6.60
CA ARG A 12 -5.21 -16.90 -6.71
C ARG A 12 -3.89 -17.40 -7.32
N PHE A 13 -3.17 -16.56 -8.05
CA PHE A 13 -1.85 -16.87 -8.64
C PHE A 13 -0.97 -15.61 -8.64
N GLY A 14 0.19 -15.68 -7.98
CA GLY A 14 1.07 -14.54 -7.69
C GLY A 14 1.04 -14.18 -6.20
N ARG A 15 1.87 -14.84 -5.40
CA ARG A 15 1.79 -14.80 -3.92
C ARG A 15 2.28 -13.49 -3.29
N PHE A 16 2.89 -12.60 -4.07
CA PHE A 16 3.56 -11.41 -3.57
C PHE A 16 3.54 -10.29 -4.62
N ALA A 17 3.15 -9.08 -4.21
CA ALA A 17 3.28 -7.85 -4.97
C ALA A 17 4.34 -6.95 -4.32
N TYR A 18 5.14 -6.30 -5.15
CA TYR A 18 6.08 -5.28 -4.71
C TYR A 18 5.39 -3.93 -4.78
N GLY A 19 5.38 -3.19 -3.67
CA GLY A 19 4.78 -1.85 -3.57
C GLY A 19 5.68 -0.90 -2.82
N ARG A 20 5.29 0.39 -2.83
CA ARG A 20 5.96 1.45 -2.04
C ARG A 20 4.89 2.17 -1.24
N LYS A 21 4.50 1.56 -0.12
CA LYS A 21 3.35 2.01 0.68
C LYS A 21 3.46 3.46 1.13
N ASP A 22 4.67 3.92 1.45
CA ASP A 22 4.88 5.33 1.84
C ASP A 22 4.56 6.29 0.68
N GLU A 23 4.99 5.94 -0.54
CA GLU A 23 4.72 6.77 -1.74
C GLU A 23 3.24 6.67 -2.15
N GLU A 24 2.66 5.47 -2.10
CA GLU A 24 1.22 5.25 -2.32
C GLU A 24 0.37 6.08 -1.36
N TYR A 25 0.70 6.06 -0.06
CA TYR A 25 -0.01 6.82 0.95
C TYR A 25 0.06 8.33 0.71
N ILE A 26 1.25 8.85 0.37
CA ILE A 26 1.42 10.27 0.07
C ILE A 26 0.56 10.66 -1.14
N VAL A 27 0.55 9.85 -2.19
CA VAL A 27 -0.25 10.11 -3.40
C VAL A 27 -1.74 10.12 -3.07
N ASP A 28 -2.22 9.09 -2.37
CA ASP A 28 -3.63 8.99 -2.02
C ASP A 28 -4.06 10.10 -1.08
N PHE A 29 -3.25 10.43 -0.07
CA PHE A 29 -3.47 11.54 0.83
C PHE A 29 -3.64 12.84 0.03
N LEU A 30 -2.64 13.22 -0.78
CA LEU A 30 -2.66 14.47 -1.54
C LEU A 30 -3.83 14.52 -2.54
N ASN A 31 -4.12 13.42 -3.22
CA ASN A 31 -5.17 13.34 -4.23
C ASN A 31 -6.56 13.44 -3.59
N VAL A 32 -6.78 12.76 -2.47
CA VAL A 32 -8.02 12.87 -1.69
C VAL A 32 -8.17 14.27 -1.13
N THR A 33 -7.14 14.85 -0.50
CA THR A 33 -7.21 16.22 0.04
C THR A 33 -7.64 17.20 -1.05
N LYS A 34 -7.02 17.11 -2.24
CA LYS A 34 -7.32 18.00 -3.36
C LYS A 34 -8.74 17.87 -3.88
N ARG A 35 -9.33 16.66 -3.83
CA ARG A 35 -10.72 16.41 -4.24
C ARG A 35 -11.74 16.81 -3.17
N ALA A 36 -11.37 16.69 -1.90
CA ALA A 36 -12.26 16.95 -0.78
C ALA A 36 -12.39 18.44 -0.46
N LEU A 37 -11.32 19.22 -0.63
CA LEU A 37 -11.30 20.64 -0.29
C LEU A 37 -11.79 21.52 -1.44
N SER A 38 -12.41 22.64 -1.09
CA SER A 38 -12.58 23.75 -2.03
C SER A 38 -11.22 24.40 -2.34
N GLU A 39 -11.15 25.14 -3.45
CA GLU A 39 -9.91 25.82 -3.87
C GLU A 39 -9.35 26.75 -2.79
N GLU A 40 -10.21 27.45 -2.04
CA GLU A 40 -9.79 28.34 -0.96
C GLU A 40 -9.14 27.58 0.20
N TYR A 41 -9.78 26.51 0.67
CA TYR A 41 -9.22 25.66 1.71
C TYR A 41 -7.95 24.97 1.24
N TYR A 42 -7.90 24.52 -0.01
CA TYR A 42 -6.72 23.86 -0.57
C TYR A 42 -5.52 24.82 -0.65
N ARG A 43 -5.73 26.09 -0.97
CA ARG A 43 -4.67 27.10 -0.93
C ARG A 43 -4.12 27.29 0.48
N ILE A 44 -4.99 27.40 1.49
CA ILE A 44 -4.58 27.48 2.90
C ILE A 44 -3.80 26.23 3.31
N PHE A 45 -4.31 25.05 2.95
CA PHE A 45 -3.67 23.76 3.21
C PHE A 45 -2.26 23.70 2.62
N ASN A 46 -2.10 24.09 1.35
CA ASN A 46 -0.83 24.08 0.66
C ASN A 46 0.20 25.02 1.33
N TYR A 47 -0.18 26.26 1.64
CA TYR A 47 0.73 27.19 2.31
C TYR A 47 1.09 26.72 3.72
N HIS A 48 0.11 26.25 4.50
CA HIS A 48 0.35 25.93 5.90
C HIS A 48 1.04 24.59 6.11
N TYR A 49 0.55 23.51 5.48
CA TYR A 49 1.03 22.15 5.73
C TYR A 49 2.08 21.68 4.73
N LEU A 50 1.93 21.96 3.43
CA LEU A 50 2.87 21.48 2.41
C LEU A 50 4.14 22.34 2.35
N LEU A 51 3.98 23.66 2.44
CA LEU A 51 5.10 24.61 2.44
C LEU A 51 5.61 24.95 3.85
N GLY A 52 4.86 24.59 4.91
CA GLY A 52 5.24 24.85 6.29
C GLY A 52 5.24 26.33 6.67
N ALA A 53 4.45 27.17 6.00
CA ALA A 53 4.39 28.59 6.30
C ALA A 53 3.68 28.86 7.63
N ASP A 54 4.24 29.79 8.42
CA ASP A 54 3.59 30.33 9.61
C ASP A 54 2.25 30.99 9.27
N TRP A 55 1.31 30.93 10.21
CA TRP A 55 0.00 31.56 10.08
C TRP A 55 0.08 33.04 9.72
N ARG A 56 1.11 33.77 10.21
CA ARG A 56 1.34 35.18 9.88
C ARG A 56 1.67 35.38 8.40
N LEU A 57 2.46 34.48 7.82
CA LEU A 57 2.81 34.54 6.41
C LEU A 57 1.61 34.15 5.54
N CYS A 58 0.84 33.14 5.94
CA CYS A 58 -0.41 32.78 5.30
C CYS A 58 -1.41 33.95 5.28
N CYS A 59 -1.61 34.61 6.43
CA CYS A 59 -2.48 35.79 6.55
C CYS A 59 -2.04 36.92 5.60
N ARG A 60 -0.74 37.24 5.55
CA ARG A 60 -0.21 38.27 4.63
C ARG A 60 -0.35 37.88 3.16
N ARG A 61 -0.12 36.62 2.81
CA ARG A 61 -0.14 36.15 1.42
C ARG A 61 -1.56 35.99 0.87
N LEU A 62 -2.49 35.57 1.72
CA LEU A 62 -3.88 35.28 1.34
C LEU A 62 -4.84 36.44 1.68
N GLY A 63 -4.38 37.47 2.38
CA GLY A 63 -5.21 38.60 2.80
C GLY A 63 -6.26 38.21 3.85
N LEU A 64 -5.91 37.30 4.77
CA LEU A 64 -6.81 36.78 5.79
C LEU A 64 -6.50 37.36 7.16
N ASP A 65 -7.54 37.56 7.97
CA ASP A 65 -7.38 37.87 9.38
C ASP A 65 -7.01 36.63 10.18
N ARG A 66 -6.34 36.84 11.32
CA ARG A 66 -5.94 35.77 12.24
C ARG A 66 -7.13 34.88 12.62
N GLY A 67 -8.26 35.49 12.99
CA GLY A 67 -9.45 34.77 13.43
C GLY A 67 -10.03 33.88 12.34
N THR A 68 -10.17 34.44 11.14
CA THR A 68 -10.68 33.75 9.95
C THR A 68 -9.76 32.60 9.55
N PHE A 69 -8.44 32.79 9.57
CA PHE A 69 -7.47 31.74 9.28
C PHE A 69 -7.67 30.50 10.18
N PHE A 70 -7.71 30.68 11.51
CA PHE A 70 -7.89 29.55 12.42
C PHE A 70 -9.27 28.89 12.27
N HIS A 71 -10.33 29.67 12.04
CA HIS A 71 -11.65 29.10 11.75
C HIS A 71 -11.64 28.24 10.49
N MET A 72 -10.96 28.69 9.44
CA MET A 72 -10.83 27.92 8.20
C MET A 72 -10.01 26.65 8.40
N VAL A 73 -8.91 26.73 9.15
CA VAL A 73 -8.08 25.55 9.49
C VAL A 73 -8.89 24.51 10.26
N TYR A 74 -9.59 24.89 11.33
CA TYR A 74 -10.38 23.94 12.11
C TYR A 74 -11.50 23.28 11.29
N ARG A 75 -12.18 24.06 10.43
CA ARG A 75 -13.22 23.53 9.54
C ARG A 75 -12.64 22.53 8.54
N MET A 76 -11.51 22.88 7.95
CA MET A 76 -10.80 22.04 7.00
C MET A 76 -10.31 20.73 7.63
N GLU A 77 -9.68 20.80 8.80
CA GLU A 77 -9.22 19.60 9.53
C GLU A 77 -10.39 18.68 9.90
N ALA A 78 -11.50 19.25 10.39
CA ALA A 78 -12.70 18.48 10.71
C ALA A 78 -13.31 17.80 9.49
N GLN A 79 -13.32 18.48 8.33
CA GLN A 79 -13.80 17.91 7.07
C GLN A 79 -12.88 16.78 6.58
N LEU A 80 -11.57 17.01 6.55
CA LEU A 80 -10.59 16.01 6.15
C LEU A 80 -10.62 14.77 7.04
N GLY A 81 -10.72 14.95 8.36
CA GLY A 81 -10.80 13.85 9.31
C GLY A 81 -12.01 12.94 9.07
N ARG A 82 -13.16 13.52 8.68
CA ARG A 82 -14.34 12.73 8.28
C ARG A 82 -14.10 11.98 6.98
N VAL A 83 -13.63 12.68 5.95
CA VAL A 83 -13.37 12.08 4.63
C VAL A 83 -12.38 10.93 4.74
N TYR A 84 -11.25 11.12 5.43
CA TYR A 84 -10.22 10.09 5.57
C TYR A 84 -10.71 8.82 6.26
N ARG A 85 -11.68 8.95 7.17
CA ARG A 85 -12.29 7.83 7.88
C ARG A 85 -13.39 7.13 7.08
N GLU A 86 -14.16 7.88 6.30
CA GLU A 86 -15.32 7.37 5.55
C GLU A 86 -14.95 6.80 4.18
N LEU A 87 -13.72 7.01 3.70
CA LEU A 87 -13.23 6.45 2.44
C LEU A 87 -13.37 4.92 2.41
N GLN A 88 -13.87 4.43 1.28
CA GLN A 88 -13.99 3.01 0.96
C GLN A 88 -13.42 2.79 -0.45
N PRO A 89 -12.74 1.67 -0.72
CA PRO A 89 -12.60 0.46 0.12
C PRO A 89 -11.46 0.50 1.16
N TYR A 90 -10.59 1.51 1.14
CA TYR A 90 -9.48 1.66 2.08
C TYR A 90 -9.54 3.04 2.74
N ALA A 91 -9.77 3.07 4.05
CA ALA A 91 -9.71 4.31 4.83
C ALA A 91 -8.26 4.78 4.96
N LEU A 92 -8.03 6.10 4.90
CA LEU A 92 -6.71 6.70 5.15
C LEU A 92 -6.41 6.85 6.65
N TYR A 93 -7.47 6.87 7.46
CA TYR A 93 -7.39 6.94 8.91
C TYR A 93 -8.40 5.99 9.56
N PRO A 94 -8.01 5.15 10.52
CA PRO A 94 -6.69 5.08 11.18
C PRO A 94 -5.61 4.41 10.31
N LEU A 95 -4.32 4.70 10.57
CA LEU A 95 -3.21 4.28 9.72
C LEU A 95 -3.03 2.76 9.63
N ASP A 96 -3.45 2.03 10.67
CA ASP A 96 -3.47 0.58 10.66
C ASP A 96 -4.42 0.05 9.57
N GLU A 97 -5.50 0.74 9.21
CA GLU A 97 -6.36 0.25 8.14
C GLU A 97 -5.71 0.36 6.75
N TYR A 98 -5.00 1.47 6.48
CA TYR A 98 -4.35 1.71 5.19
C TYR A 98 -3.09 0.87 4.96
N PHE A 99 -2.22 0.79 5.97
CA PHE A 99 -0.93 0.09 5.86
C PHE A 99 -1.02 -1.42 6.09
N SER A 100 -2.22 -2.00 6.07
CA SER A 100 -2.46 -3.41 6.37
C SER A 100 -2.09 -3.75 7.82
N GLY A 101 -2.90 -3.23 8.73
CA GLY A 101 -2.82 -3.44 10.16
C GLY A 101 -2.71 -4.93 10.41
N THR A 102 -1.61 -5.30 11.05
CA THR A 102 -1.28 -6.63 11.58
C THR A 102 -2.50 -7.51 11.59
N LEU A 103 -2.60 -8.45 10.64
CA LEU A 103 -3.66 -9.44 10.48
C LEU A 103 -4.42 -9.69 11.81
N LYS A 104 -5.41 -8.84 12.15
CA LYS A 104 -6.18 -8.99 13.38
C LYS A 104 -7.11 -10.16 13.09
N GLY A 105 -6.62 -11.35 13.38
CA GLY A 105 -7.33 -12.58 13.07
C GLY A 105 -6.77 -13.41 11.92
N SER A 106 -5.52 -13.23 11.45
CA SER A 106 -4.83 -14.45 11.02
C SER A 106 -4.64 -15.26 12.29
N LYS A 107 -5.55 -16.20 12.54
CA LYS A 107 -5.20 -17.36 13.36
C LYS A 107 -3.82 -17.75 12.86
N ALA A 108 -2.80 -17.68 13.73
CA ALA A 108 -1.54 -18.35 13.46
C ALA A 108 -1.92 -19.66 12.78
N PHE A 109 -1.36 -19.93 11.59
CA PHE A 109 -1.62 -21.15 10.82
C PHE A 109 -2.00 -22.24 11.80
N PRO A 110 -3.24 -22.78 11.75
CA PRO A 110 -3.76 -23.57 12.85
C PRO A 110 -2.64 -24.52 13.25
N ALA A 111 -2.25 -24.50 14.52
CA ALA A 111 -1.28 -25.43 15.08
C ALA A 111 -1.80 -26.90 15.01
N GLY A 112 -2.77 -27.18 14.15
CA GLY A 112 -3.15 -28.49 13.68
C GLY A 112 -2.13 -28.99 12.66
N GLY A 113 -1.08 -29.62 13.19
CA GLY A 113 -0.47 -30.78 12.55
C GLY A 113 -0.01 -30.60 11.11
N ALA A 114 0.64 -29.47 10.78
CA ALA A 114 1.49 -29.44 9.61
C ALA A 114 2.56 -30.53 9.82
N ARG A 115 2.37 -31.70 9.17
CA ARG A 115 3.38 -32.75 9.12
C ARG A 115 4.65 -32.09 8.62
N ILE A 116 5.63 -31.96 9.51
CA ILE A 116 6.99 -31.59 9.14
C ILE A 116 7.46 -32.71 8.22
N VAL A 117 7.32 -32.50 6.91
CA VAL A 117 7.91 -33.40 5.92
C VAL A 117 9.38 -33.03 5.93
N PRO A 118 10.30 -33.96 6.25
CA PRO A 118 11.72 -33.66 6.12
C PRO A 118 11.96 -33.20 4.69
N ILE A 119 12.71 -32.10 4.53
CA ILE A 119 13.20 -31.66 3.24
C ILE A 119 13.86 -32.90 2.62
N GLY A 120 13.26 -33.42 1.54
CA GLY A 120 13.80 -34.59 0.86
C GLY A 120 15.27 -34.34 0.53
N PRO A 121 16.13 -35.37 0.57
CA PRO A 121 17.54 -35.20 0.24
C PRO A 121 17.65 -34.48 -1.11
N PRO A 122 18.60 -33.53 -1.24
CA PRO A 122 18.75 -32.75 -2.46
C PRO A 122 18.79 -33.68 -3.67
N PRO A 123 18.14 -33.31 -4.78
CA PRO A 123 18.14 -34.15 -5.98
C PRO A 123 19.59 -34.48 -6.34
N LYS A 124 19.90 -35.78 -6.44
CA LYS A 124 21.23 -36.22 -6.86
C LYS A 124 21.49 -35.58 -8.22
N VAL A 125 22.58 -34.82 -8.32
CA VAL A 125 23.05 -34.25 -9.58
C VAL A 125 23.20 -35.43 -10.55
N VAL A 126 22.34 -35.49 -11.55
CA VAL A 126 22.44 -36.51 -12.60
C VAL A 126 23.62 -36.10 -13.46
N ASN A 127 24.68 -36.91 -13.47
CA ASN A 127 25.80 -36.69 -14.37
C ASN A 127 25.27 -36.57 -15.82
N PRO A 128 25.67 -35.53 -16.56
CA PRO A 128 25.17 -35.26 -17.91
C PRO A 128 25.35 -36.44 -18.86
N ASP A 129 26.36 -37.28 -18.63
CA ASP A 129 26.68 -38.45 -19.46
C ASP A 129 25.65 -39.60 -19.36
N LYS A 130 24.70 -39.55 -18.41
CA LYS A 130 23.65 -40.58 -18.23
C LYS A 130 22.27 -40.18 -18.78
N VAL A 131 22.12 -38.94 -19.28
CA VAL A 131 20.83 -38.42 -19.76
C VAL A 131 20.39 -39.05 -21.09
N GLU A 132 21.35 -39.54 -21.89
CA GLU A 132 21.09 -39.99 -23.26
C GLU A 132 20.31 -41.32 -23.36
N LYS A 133 20.23 -42.12 -22.28
CA LYS A 133 19.57 -43.44 -22.33
C LYS A 133 18.08 -43.42 -21.94
N SER A 134 17.56 -42.30 -21.44
CA SER A 134 16.17 -42.19 -20.94
C SER A 134 15.17 -41.65 -21.97
N SER A 135 15.63 -41.02 -23.05
CA SER A 135 14.79 -40.28 -24.01
C SER A 135 13.99 -41.16 -25.00
N ARG A 136 14.07 -42.50 -24.92
CA ARG A 136 13.37 -43.41 -25.86
C ARG A 136 11.90 -43.75 -25.51
N ARG A 137 11.24 -43.04 -24.59
CA ARG A 137 9.89 -43.41 -24.09
C ARG A 137 8.77 -42.39 -24.34
N TYR A 138 8.77 -41.68 -25.46
CA TYR A 138 7.53 -41.03 -25.93
C TYR A 138 7.25 -41.41 -27.39
N PRO A 139 6.11 -42.07 -27.68
CA PRO A 139 5.72 -42.31 -29.06
C PRO A 139 5.25 -40.99 -29.67
N VAL A 140 5.97 -40.53 -30.68
CA VAL A 140 5.56 -39.39 -31.52
C VAL A 140 4.34 -39.85 -32.31
N ARG A 141 3.16 -39.28 -32.02
CA ARG A 141 1.98 -39.43 -32.87
C ARG A 141 2.27 -38.78 -34.23
N LYS A 142 2.35 -39.60 -35.29
CA LYS A 142 2.38 -39.10 -36.67
C LYS A 142 1.01 -38.49 -37.00
N ALA A 143 1.00 -37.21 -37.36
CA ALA A 143 -0.14 -36.59 -38.03
C ALA A 143 -0.19 -37.09 -39.48
N ALA A 144 -1.41 -37.40 -39.93
CA ALA A 144 -1.75 -37.81 -41.29
C ALA A 144 -1.78 -36.61 -42.24
#